data_AF-A0A645DXT1-F1
#
_entry.id   AF-A0A645DXT1-F1
#
_cell.length_a   1.000
_cell.length_b   1.000
_cell.length_c   1.000
_cell.angle_alpha   90.00
_cell.angle_beta   90.00
_cell.angle_gamma   90.00
#
_symmetry.space_group_name_H-M   'P 1'
#
loop_
_entity.id
_entity.type
_entity.pdbx_description
1 polymer ?
#
loop_
_entity_poly.entity_id
_entity_poly.type
_entity_poly.pdbx_seq_one_letter_code
_entity_poly.pdbx_strand_id
1 'polypeptide(L)'
;MAHVNPWKAAGIIVLDSGNLDYSVALYDKVFSHFSAQIAPHAFPVKPPKSVSCNIKNNYIEKFPVRNVAAYLQGQEYADSFIVITAHYDHIGMLGNALFPGGNDNASGVAMMLDLARHLKAQSFRPAYSLVFIALASEEAGLYGSTWFAEHPMIDLKKIKFLLNLDMVGSGSTGITVVNGTIFKKEFEKLSEINKENSFINGVKERGESCNSDHCPFYQKGVPSFFIYTTGKEYMEYHNPADKPADVPMTAYNGLFKLLEVFIYSF
;
A
#
# COMPACT_ATOMS: atom_id res chain seq x y z
N MET A 1 22.93 7.09 2.68
CA MET A 1 24.37 7.33 2.97
C MET A 1 25.12 6.11 3.52
N ALA A 2 24.45 5.09 4.08
CA ALA A 2 25.10 3.94 4.73
C ALA A 2 26.02 3.07 3.83
N HIS A 3 25.82 3.09 2.51
CA HIS A 3 26.54 2.22 1.57
C HIS A 3 27.89 2.78 1.10
N VAL A 4 28.19 4.04 1.39
CA VAL A 4 29.43 4.70 0.96
C VAL A 4 30.33 4.86 2.19
N ASN A 5 31.59 4.45 2.07
CA ASN A 5 32.59 4.58 3.12
C ASN A 5 33.73 5.52 2.69
N PRO A 6 33.45 6.83 2.58
CA PRO A 6 34.46 7.79 2.13
C PRO A 6 35.64 7.90 3.11
N TRP A 7 35.42 7.53 4.38
CA TRP A 7 36.43 7.57 5.43
C TRP A 7 37.32 6.32 5.49
N LYS A 8 37.04 5.28 4.68
CA LYS A 8 37.71 3.97 4.75
C LYS A 8 37.71 3.40 6.18
N ALA A 9 36.65 3.67 6.95
CA ALA A 9 36.51 3.23 8.32
C ALA A 9 36.14 1.73 8.38
N ALA A 10 36.50 1.04 9.47
CA ALA A 10 36.06 -0.34 9.69
C ALA A 10 34.52 -0.45 9.87
N GLY A 11 33.88 0.63 10.33
CA GLY A 11 32.44 0.75 10.43
C GLY A 11 32.01 2.21 10.57
N ILE A 12 30.74 2.47 10.27
CA ILE A 12 30.13 3.81 10.30
C ILE A 12 28.94 3.77 11.26
N ILE A 13 28.89 4.71 12.19
CA ILE A 13 27.71 4.97 13.02
C ILE A 13 27.18 6.33 12.62
N VAL A 14 25.93 6.35 12.19
CA VAL A 14 25.19 7.58 11.88
C VAL A 14 24.31 7.88 13.07
N LEU A 15 24.47 9.07 13.65
CA LEU A 15 23.54 9.55 14.67
C LEU A 15 22.36 10.19 13.97
N ASP A 16 21.18 9.58 14.11
CA ASP A 16 19.98 10.00 13.41
C ASP A 16 18.84 10.31 14.38
N SER A 17 18.37 11.55 14.36
CA SER A 17 17.22 12.00 15.16
C SER A 17 15.87 11.75 14.47
N GLY A 18 15.88 11.18 13.27
CA GLY A 18 14.69 10.79 12.53
C GLY A 18 13.95 9.62 13.17
N ASN A 19 12.84 9.25 12.54
CA ASN A 19 12.06 8.09 12.95
C ASN A 19 12.83 6.80 12.66
N LEU A 20 12.45 5.73 13.36
CA LEU A 20 12.92 4.40 13.00
C LEU A 20 12.21 3.98 11.71
N ASP A 21 12.87 4.23 10.58
CA ASP A 21 12.34 3.87 9.28
C ASP A 21 12.71 2.42 8.92
N TYR A 22 11.83 1.75 8.18
CA TYR A 22 12.08 0.42 7.62
C TYR A 22 12.48 0.52 6.15
N SER A 23 13.31 -0.41 5.69
CA SER A 23 13.51 -0.65 4.26
C SER A 23 13.90 -2.10 4.01
N VAL A 24 13.47 -2.64 2.88
CA VAL A 24 13.92 -3.94 2.38
C VAL A 24 15.24 -3.76 1.66
N ALA A 25 16.19 -4.64 1.93
CA ALA A 25 17.40 -4.71 1.11
C ALA A 25 17.04 -5.21 -0.30
N LEU A 26 17.20 -4.34 -1.31
CA LEU A 26 16.96 -4.67 -2.72
C LEU A 26 18.14 -5.37 -3.40
N TYR A 27 19.11 -5.83 -2.62
CA TYR A 27 20.34 -6.42 -3.13
C TYR A 27 20.84 -7.48 -2.15
N ASP A 28 21.45 -8.53 -2.71
CA ASP A 28 22.24 -9.50 -1.94
C ASP A 28 23.71 -9.10 -2.01
N LYS A 29 24.06 -8.02 -1.30
CA LYS A 29 25.42 -7.47 -1.30
C LYS A 29 25.99 -7.47 0.10
N VAL A 30 27.15 -8.11 0.23
CA VAL A 30 27.98 -7.99 1.43
C VAL A 30 28.74 -6.66 1.36
N PHE A 31 28.52 -5.78 2.32
CA PHE A 31 29.31 -4.56 2.48
C PHE A 31 30.65 -4.88 3.13
N SER A 32 31.70 -4.16 2.72
CA SER A 32 33.04 -4.27 3.30
C SER A 32 33.16 -3.65 4.70
N HIS A 33 32.11 -2.95 5.16
CA HIS A 33 32.09 -2.24 6.43
C HIS A 33 30.73 -2.39 7.11
N PHE A 34 30.73 -2.32 8.43
CA PHE A 34 29.51 -2.23 9.22
C PHE A 34 28.89 -0.83 9.13
N SER A 35 27.56 -0.73 9.10
CA SER A 35 26.85 0.54 9.24
C SER A 35 25.68 0.39 10.19
N ALA A 36 25.51 1.33 11.11
CA ALA A 36 24.33 1.44 11.97
C ALA A 36 23.84 2.87 12.07
N GLN A 37 22.53 3.02 12.20
CA GLN A 37 21.89 4.26 12.61
C GLN A 37 21.52 4.13 14.10
N ILE A 38 21.84 5.15 14.89
CA ILE A 38 21.60 5.17 16.33
C ILE A 38 20.98 6.51 16.69
N ALA A 39 19.93 6.49 17.51
CA ALA A 39 19.34 7.72 18.01
C ALA A 39 20.37 8.50 18.85
N PRO A 40 20.54 9.83 18.66
CA PRO A 40 21.57 10.61 19.35
C PRO A 40 21.53 10.47 20.88
N HIS A 41 20.33 10.38 21.46
CA HIS A 41 20.15 10.22 22.90
C HIS A 41 20.56 8.83 23.42
N ALA A 42 20.63 7.82 22.56
CA ALA A 42 21.12 6.48 22.88
C ALA A 42 22.64 6.34 22.70
N PHE A 43 23.30 7.34 22.09
CA PHE A 43 24.75 7.33 21.91
C PHE A 43 25.46 8.04 23.08
N PRO A 44 26.54 7.47 23.64
CA PRO A 44 27.21 8.08 24.79
C PRO A 44 27.87 9.42 24.43
N VAL A 45 27.79 10.38 25.36
CA VAL A 45 28.38 11.73 25.22
C VAL A 45 29.88 11.68 24.92
N LYS A 46 30.59 10.70 25.51
CA LYS A 46 31.98 10.41 25.18
C LYS A 46 32.02 9.25 24.18
N PRO A 47 32.64 9.42 23.01
CA PRO A 47 32.74 8.35 22.02
C PRO A 47 33.36 7.08 22.64
N PRO A 48 32.74 5.91 22.45
CA PRO A 48 33.24 4.68 23.02
C PRO A 48 34.50 4.23 22.27
N LYS A 49 35.44 3.58 22.99
CA LYS A 49 36.63 2.97 22.36
C LYS A 49 36.29 1.72 21.53
N SER A 50 35.18 1.06 21.83
CA SER A 50 34.70 -0.14 21.16
C SER A 50 33.17 -0.15 21.14
N VAL A 51 32.59 -0.60 20.03
CA VAL A 51 31.15 -0.84 19.88
C VAL A 51 30.96 -2.29 19.51
N SER A 52 29.99 -2.96 20.13
CA SER A 52 29.61 -4.33 19.83
C SER A 52 28.09 -4.41 19.72
N CYS A 53 27.61 -5.11 18.70
CA CYS A 53 26.18 -5.34 18.49
C CYS A 53 25.95 -6.85 18.40
N ASN A 54 24.92 -7.35 19.10
CA ASN A 54 24.50 -8.73 19.01
C ASN A 54 23.13 -8.76 18.32
N ILE A 55 23.13 -9.09 17.03
CA ILE A 55 21.91 -9.17 16.22
C ILE A 55 21.44 -10.62 16.26
N LYS A 56 20.23 -10.83 16.77
CA LYS A 56 19.53 -12.11 16.62
C LYS A 56 18.65 -12.02 15.38
N ASN A 57 19.04 -12.71 14.31
CA ASN A 57 18.22 -12.88 13.13
C ASN A 57 17.97 -14.37 12.88
N ASN A 58 16.79 -14.70 12.32
CA ASN A 58 16.48 -16.03 11.84
C ASN A 58 16.11 -15.91 10.36
N TYR A 59 16.91 -16.51 9.49
CA TYR A 59 16.57 -16.57 8.07
C TYR A 59 15.63 -17.75 7.83
N ILE A 60 14.42 -17.46 7.39
CA ILE A 60 13.45 -18.49 7.00
C ILE A 60 13.49 -18.60 5.48
N GLU A 61 14.14 -19.65 4.98
CA GLU A 61 14.18 -19.91 3.55
C GLU A 61 12.76 -20.15 3.02
N LYS A 62 12.40 -19.49 1.91
CA LYS A 62 11.10 -19.65 1.22
C LYS A 62 9.91 -19.48 2.16
N PHE A 63 9.91 -18.40 2.95
CA PHE A 63 8.77 -18.05 3.80
C PHE A 63 7.47 -17.99 2.96
N PRO A 64 6.48 -18.85 3.23
CA PRO A 64 5.30 -18.95 2.39
C PRO A 64 4.32 -17.81 2.67
N VAL A 65 3.93 -17.09 1.62
CA VAL A 65 2.88 -16.07 1.66
C VAL A 65 1.79 -16.40 0.66
N ARG A 66 0.59 -15.84 0.83
CA ARG A 66 -0.57 -16.16 0.00
C ARG A 66 -1.43 -14.93 -0.23
N ASN A 67 -1.69 -14.63 -1.49
CA ASN A 67 -2.81 -13.76 -1.82
C ASN A 67 -4.12 -14.44 -1.44
N VAL A 68 -5.08 -13.66 -0.94
CA VAL A 68 -6.43 -14.14 -0.63
C VAL A 68 -7.41 -13.41 -1.53
N ALA A 69 -8.18 -14.16 -2.32
CA ALA A 69 -9.12 -13.59 -3.27
C ALA A 69 -10.57 -14.01 -2.97
N ALA A 70 -11.50 -13.09 -3.21
CA ALA A 70 -12.94 -13.34 -3.21
C ALA A 70 -13.56 -12.89 -4.52
N TYR A 71 -14.64 -13.56 -4.93
CA TYR A 71 -15.33 -13.33 -6.20
C TYR A 71 -16.81 -13.05 -5.95
N LEU A 72 -17.34 -12.03 -6.61
CA LEU A 72 -18.77 -11.75 -6.69
C LEU A 72 -19.19 -11.66 -8.15
N GLN A 73 -20.08 -12.55 -8.58
CA GLN A 73 -20.58 -12.58 -9.95
C GLN A 73 -21.41 -11.34 -10.27
N GLY A 74 -21.05 -10.68 -11.38
CA GLY A 74 -21.76 -9.53 -11.95
C GLY A 74 -23.08 -9.90 -12.60
N GLN A 75 -23.90 -8.89 -12.88
CA GLN A 75 -25.27 -9.07 -13.38
C GLN A 75 -25.34 -9.27 -14.90
N GLU A 76 -24.48 -8.62 -15.68
CA GLU A 76 -24.56 -8.56 -17.14
C GLU A 76 -23.33 -9.18 -17.81
N TYR A 77 -22.14 -8.81 -17.36
CA TYR A 77 -20.85 -9.22 -17.93
C TYR A 77 -20.09 -10.10 -16.93
N ALA A 78 -20.62 -11.29 -16.66
CA ALA A 78 -20.09 -12.20 -15.63
C ALA A 78 -18.64 -12.65 -15.88
N ASP A 79 -18.16 -12.62 -17.13
CA ASP A 79 -16.81 -13.03 -17.51
C ASP A 79 -15.80 -11.88 -17.57
N SER A 80 -16.22 -10.64 -17.28
CA SER A 80 -15.39 -9.44 -17.27
C SER A 80 -15.38 -8.82 -15.88
N PHE A 81 -14.25 -8.24 -15.46
CA PHE A 81 -13.97 -8.00 -14.05
C PHE A 81 -13.62 -6.55 -13.73
N ILE A 82 -14.13 -6.05 -12.60
CA ILE A 82 -13.53 -4.96 -11.84
C ILE A 82 -12.79 -5.58 -10.66
N VAL A 83 -11.51 -5.25 -10.52
CA VAL A 83 -10.66 -5.80 -9.45
C VAL A 83 -10.44 -4.72 -8.39
N ILE A 84 -10.58 -5.09 -7.12
CA ILE A 84 -10.26 -4.23 -5.98
C ILE A 84 -9.15 -4.92 -5.19
N THR A 85 -8.05 -4.22 -4.95
CA THR A 85 -6.87 -4.75 -4.25
C THR A 85 -6.49 -3.90 -3.05
N ALA A 86 -5.94 -4.54 -2.03
CA ALA A 86 -5.24 -3.93 -0.92
C ALA A 86 -4.25 -4.96 -0.38
N HIS A 87 -3.07 -4.56 0.11
CA HIS A 87 -2.17 -5.51 0.76
C HIS A 87 -2.51 -5.69 2.23
N TYR A 88 -2.34 -6.91 2.73
CA TYR A 88 -2.63 -7.24 4.13
C TYR A 88 -1.37 -7.46 4.97
N ASP A 89 -0.20 -7.49 4.36
CA ASP A 89 1.05 -7.46 5.10
C ASP A 89 1.39 -6.04 5.55
N HIS A 90 2.24 -5.98 6.56
CA HIS A 90 2.97 -4.79 6.95
C HIS A 90 4.35 -5.22 7.50
N ILE A 91 5.18 -4.26 7.90
CA ILE A 91 6.54 -4.47 8.41
C ILE A 91 6.59 -5.45 9.60
N GLY A 92 5.62 -5.37 10.51
CA GLY A 92 5.57 -6.23 11.70
C GLY A 92 6.65 -5.87 12.73
N MET A 93 7.59 -6.78 13.00
CA MET A 93 8.59 -6.59 14.05
C MET A 93 9.96 -6.23 13.47
N LEU A 94 10.51 -5.10 13.90
CA LEU A 94 11.92 -4.75 13.73
C LEU A 94 12.61 -4.76 15.11
N GLY A 95 13.25 -5.88 15.44
CA GLY A 95 13.78 -6.10 16.78
C GLY A 95 12.65 -6.12 17.82
N ASN A 96 12.66 -5.15 18.74
CA ASN A 96 11.61 -5.01 19.77
C ASN A 96 10.54 -3.97 19.40
N ALA A 97 10.66 -3.30 18.25
CA ALA A 97 9.69 -2.32 17.79
C ALA A 97 8.63 -3.01 16.92
N LEU A 98 7.36 -2.79 17.26
CA LEU A 98 6.21 -3.22 16.46
C LEU A 98 5.79 -2.07 15.56
N PHE A 99 5.64 -2.36 14.27
CA PHE A 99 5.07 -1.53 13.23
C PHE A 99 3.67 -2.11 12.94
N PRO A 100 2.59 -1.44 13.39
CA PRO A 100 1.27 -2.07 13.40
C PRO A 100 0.53 -2.00 12.06
N GLY A 101 0.78 -0.97 11.25
CA GLY A 101 0.18 -0.81 9.92
C GLY A 101 -1.31 -0.46 9.92
N GLY A 102 -1.73 0.43 10.82
CA GLY A 102 -3.12 0.85 10.96
C GLY A 102 -3.67 1.51 9.69
N ASN A 103 -3.00 2.55 9.20
CA ASN A 103 -3.33 3.20 7.94
C ASN A 103 -2.70 2.45 6.76
N ASP A 104 -1.46 1.97 6.92
CA ASP A 104 -0.69 1.24 5.90
C ASP A 104 -0.54 -0.26 6.27
N ASN A 105 -1.41 -1.16 5.85
CA ASN A 105 -2.59 -0.92 5.01
C ASN A 105 -3.85 -1.63 5.52
N ALA A 106 -3.98 -1.76 6.84
CA ALA A 106 -5.21 -2.26 7.44
C ALA A 106 -6.43 -1.41 7.03
N SER A 107 -6.26 -0.11 6.78
CA SER A 107 -7.31 0.77 6.27
C SER A 107 -7.83 0.38 4.87
N GLY A 108 -6.93 0.05 3.93
CA GLY A 108 -7.28 -0.41 2.59
C GLY A 108 -7.95 -1.78 2.60
N VAL A 109 -7.44 -2.70 3.43
CA VAL A 109 -8.09 -4.01 3.64
C VAL A 109 -9.49 -3.83 4.22
N ALA A 110 -9.66 -2.96 5.21
CA ALA A 110 -10.98 -2.67 5.78
C ALA A 110 -11.93 -2.11 4.71
N MET A 111 -11.50 -1.14 3.90
CA MET A 111 -12.31 -0.55 2.82
C MET A 111 -12.73 -1.61 1.80
N MET A 112 -11.79 -2.46 1.38
CA MET A 112 -12.05 -3.56 0.44
C MET A 112 -13.08 -4.56 1.01
N LEU A 113 -12.95 -4.94 2.28
CA LEU A 113 -13.88 -5.86 2.95
C LEU A 113 -15.27 -5.23 3.13
N ASP A 114 -15.35 -3.94 3.46
CA ASP A 114 -16.62 -3.23 3.58
C ASP A 114 -17.33 -3.10 2.23
N LEU A 115 -16.60 -2.77 1.15
CA LEU A 115 -17.14 -2.78 -0.21
C LEU A 115 -17.64 -4.18 -0.59
N ALA A 116 -16.87 -5.24 -0.32
CA ALA A 116 -17.27 -6.61 -0.60
C ALA A 116 -18.55 -7.01 0.16
N ARG A 117 -18.63 -6.68 1.46
CA ARG A 117 -19.79 -6.94 2.31
C ARG A 117 -21.03 -6.19 1.80
N HIS A 118 -20.87 -4.91 1.48
CA HIS A 118 -21.96 -4.04 1.02
C HIS A 118 -22.48 -4.44 -0.35
N LEU A 119 -21.60 -4.59 -1.34
CA LEU A 119 -21.98 -4.92 -2.72
C LEU A 119 -22.61 -6.32 -2.83
N LYS A 120 -22.21 -7.26 -1.98
CA LYS A 120 -22.86 -8.58 -1.86
C LYS A 120 -24.29 -8.47 -1.34
N ALA A 121 -24.57 -7.51 -0.46
CA ALA A 121 -25.88 -7.34 0.18
C ALA A 121 -26.89 -6.59 -0.69
N GLN A 122 -26.45 -5.93 -1.76
CA GLN A 122 -27.33 -5.18 -2.66
C GLN A 122 -28.20 -6.11 -3.52
N SER A 123 -29.44 -5.70 -3.75
CA SER A 123 -30.36 -6.38 -4.68
C SER A 123 -29.96 -6.17 -6.14
N PHE A 124 -29.38 -5.01 -6.45
CA PHE A 124 -28.82 -4.69 -7.76
C PHE A 124 -27.30 -4.87 -7.72
N ARG A 125 -26.76 -5.78 -8.54
CA ARG A 125 -25.32 -6.04 -8.59
C ARG A 125 -24.67 -5.23 -9.70
N PRO A 126 -23.36 -4.91 -9.60
CA PRO A 126 -22.64 -4.30 -10.71
C PRO A 126 -22.73 -5.13 -11.99
N ALA A 127 -22.66 -4.47 -13.14
CA ALA A 127 -22.75 -5.13 -14.45
C ALA A 127 -21.63 -6.17 -14.62
N TYR A 128 -20.40 -5.78 -14.26
CA TYR A 128 -19.21 -6.64 -14.27
C TYR A 128 -19.06 -7.45 -12.99
N SER A 129 -18.39 -8.59 -13.07
CA SER A 129 -17.97 -9.35 -11.89
C SER A 129 -16.94 -8.57 -11.07
N LEU A 130 -16.97 -8.74 -9.75
CA LEU A 130 -15.98 -8.15 -8.86
C LEU A 130 -15.02 -9.21 -8.35
N VAL A 131 -13.74 -8.87 -8.30
CA VAL A 131 -12.71 -9.66 -7.62
C VAL A 131 -12.03 -8.78 -6.58
N PHE A 132 -12.04 -9.24 -5.33
CA PHE A 132 -11.36 -8.60 -4.23
C PHE A 132 -10.11 -9.39 -3.91
N ILE A 133 -8.93 -8.76 -3.85
CA ILE A 133 -7.66 -9.44 -3.62
C ILE A 133 -6.91 -8.76 -2.47
N ALA A 134 -6.80 -9.47 -1.35
CA ALA A 134 -5.85 -9.14 -0.30
C ALA A 134 -4.47 -9.66 -0.74
N LEU A 135 -3.56 -8.74 -1.06
CA LEU A 135 -2.24 -9.05 -1.59
C LEU A 135 -1.23 -9.23 -0.45
N ALA A 136 -0.30 -10.16 -0.65
CA ALA A 136 0.76 -10.42 0.31
C ALA A 136 2.08 -9.79 -0.13
N SER A 137 2.91 -9.39 0.84
CA SER A 137 4.30 -9.00 0.60
C SER A 137 4.45 -7.80 -0.34
N GLU A 138 3.59 -6.80 -0.20
CA GLU A 138 3.74 -5.50 -0.85
C GLU A 138 5.02 -4.83 -0.32
N GLU A 139 5.15 -4.77 1.01
CA GLU A 139 6.23 -4.05 1.71
C GLU A 139 7.60 -4.69 1.46
N ALA A 140 7.59 -5.97 1.08
CA ALA A 140 8.77 -6.74 0.72
C ALA A 140 9.23 -6.48 -0.74
N GLY A 141 8.44 -5.77 -1.54
CA GLY A 141 8.72 -5.49 -2.95
C GLY A 141 7.66 -6.04 -3.91
N LEU A 142 6.37 -5.88 -3.61
CA LEU A 142 5.24 -6.22 -4.48
C LEU A 142 5.17 -7.70 -4.90
N TYR A 143 5.64 -8.62 -4.06
CA TYR A 143 5.76 -10.04 -4.45
C TYR A 143 4.40 -10.68 -4.76
N GLY A 144 3.37 -10.39 -3.96
CA GLY A 144 2.04 -10.95 -4.15
C GLY A 144 1.38 -10.47 -5.44
N SER A 145 1.38 -9.16 -5.71
CA SER A 145 0.83 -8.60 -6.96
C SER A 145 1.62 -9.04 -8.17
N THR A 146 2.96 -9.05 -8.09
CA THR A 146 3.83 -9.53 -9.18
C THR A 146 3.51 -10.98 -9.52
N TRP A 147 3.46 -11.86 -8.52
CA TRP A 147 3.15 -13.27 -8.74
C TRP A 147 1.76 -13.46 -9.35
N PHE A 148 0.74 -12.74 -8.86
CA PHE A 148 -0.61 -12.81 -9.43
C PHE A 148 -0.65 -12.33 -10.88
N ALA A 149 -0.02 -11.21 -11.20
CA ALA A 149 0.01 -10.68 -12.55
C ALA A 149 0.73 -11.63 -13.52
N GLU A 150 1.73 -12.38 -13.05
CA GLU A 150 2.44 -13.40 -13.83
C GLU A 150 1.69 -14.73 -13.96
N HIS A 151 0.93 -15.10 -12.94
CA HIS A 151 0.19 -16.38 -12.85
C HIS A 151 -1.28 -16.12 -12.53
N PRO A 152 -2.01 -15.41 -13.42
CA PRO A 152 -3.29 -14.86 -13.04
C PRO A 152 -4.37 -15.94 -13.00
N MET A 153 -5.19 -15.92 -11.95
CA MET A 153 -6.35 -16.83 -11.82
C MET A 153 -7.53 -16.43 -12.71
N ILE A 154 -7.52 -15.21 -13.23
CA ILE A 154 -8.46 -14.69 -14.23
C ILE A 154 -7.65 -14.10 -15.39
N ASP A 155 -8.16 -14.19 -16.62
CA ASP A 155 -7.48 -13.57 -17.76
C ASP A 155 -7.39 -12.05 -17.56
N LEU A 156 -6.16 -11.51 -17.49
CA LEU A 156 -5.91 -10.08 -17.29
C LEU A 156 -6.59 -9.21 -18.35
N LYS A 157 -6.77 -9.71 -19.58
CA LYS A 157 -7.47 -8.98 -20.65
C LYS A 157 -8.96 -8.78 -20.37
N LYS A 158 -9.52 -9.56 -19.46
CA LYS A 158 -10.92 -9.45 -19.02
C LYS A 158 -11.09 -8.51 -17.84
N ILE A 159 -10.00 -8.04 -17.22
CA ILE A 159 -10.05 -6.99 -16.20
C ILE A 159 -10.29 -5.66 -16.91
N LYS A 160 -11.47 -5.07 -16.69
CA LYS A 160 -11.86 -3.77 -17.25
C LYS A 160 -11.22 -2.62 -16.49
N PHE A 161 -11.07 -2.77 -15.18
CA PHE A 161 -10.40 -1.80 -14.34
C PHE A 161 -9.95 -2.42 -13.02
N LEU A 162 -8.86 -1.90 -12.45
CA LEU A 162 -8.36 -2.26 -11.12
C LEU A 162 -8.29 -1.03 -10.21
N LEU A 163 -8.77 -1.17 -8.98
CA LEU A 163 -8.69 -0.18 -7.92
C LEU A 163 -7.79 -0.72 -6.81
N ASN A 164 -6.59 -0.15 -6.67
CA ASN A 164 -5.69 -0.45 -5.57
C ASN A 164 -5.87 0.56 -4.44
N LEU A 165 -6.21 0.09 -3.25
CA LEU A 165 -6.49 0.88 -2.06
C LEU A 165 -5.34 0.73 -1.08
N ASP A 166 -4.66 1.83 -0.83
CA ASP A 166 -3.48 1.83 0.03
C ASP A 166 -3.37 3.17 0.75
N MET A 167 -3.29 3.12 2.09
CA MET A 167 -3.37 4.27 2.98
C MET A 167 -4.67 5.10 2.84
N VAL A 168 -5.82 4.49 3.08
CA VAL A 168 -7.16 5.10 2.91
C VAL A 168 -7.90 5.41 4.23
N GLY A 169 -7.18 5.49 5.34
CA GLY A 169 -7.70 5.77 6.68
C GLY A 169 -7.64 7.24 7.12
N SER A 170 -7.31 8.20 6.25
CA SER A 170 -7.35 9.64 6.56
C SER A 170 -8.11 10.40 5.46
N GLY A 171 -7.68 11.63 5.09
CA GLY A 171 -8.18 12.29 3.89
C GLY A 171 -8.85 13.64 4.10
N SER A 172 -8.48 14.43 5.10
CA SER A 172 -9.05 15.78 5.33
C SER A 172 -8.94 16.70 4.12
N THR A 173 -8.03 16.44 3.18
CA THR A 173 -7.88 17.18 1.93
C THR A 173 -8.29 16.40 0.67
N GLY A 174 -8.82 15.19 0.84
CA GLY A 174 -9.30 14.31 -0.24
C GLY A 174 -8.36 13.14 -0.52
N ILE A 175 -8.29 12.72 -1.79
CA ILE A 175 -7.45 11.61 -2.27
C ILE A 175 -6.52 12.05 -3.39
N THR A 176 -5.46 11.27 -3.62
CA THR A 176 -4.70 11.26 -4.87
C THR A 176 -4.92 9.95 -5.61
N VAL A 177 -5.03 10.04 -6.93
CA VAL A 177 -5.28 8.94 -7.86
C VAL A 177 -4.08 8.81 -8.79
N VAL A 178 -3.20 7.87 -8.49
CA VAL A 178 -2.07 7.48 -9.35
C VAL A 178 -2.60 6.81 -10.62
N ASN A 179 -1.92 7.05 -11.74
CA ASN A 179 -2.38 6.76 -13.11
C ASN A 179 -3.61 7.57 -13.57
N GLY A 180 -4.08 8.55 -12.78
CA GLY A 180 -5.19 9.42 -13.16
C GLY A 180 -4.97 10.14 -14.49
N THR A 181 -3.74 10.64 -14.73
CA THR A 181 -3.42 11.34 -15.99
C THR A 181 -3.31 10.38 -17.19
N ILE A 182 -3.20 9.06 -16.94
CA ILE A 182 -3.08 8.01 -17.96
C ILE A 182 -4.48 7.54 -18.37
N PHE A 183 -5.32 7.16 -17.40
CA PHE A 183 -6.70 6.72 -17.61
C PHE A 183 -7.67 7.89 -17.40
N LYS A 184 -7.54 8.91 -18.26
CA LYS A 184 -8.25 10.19 -18.11
C LYS A 184 -9.76 10.05 -18.09
N LYS A 185 -10.33 9.19 -18.94
CA LYS A 185 -11.77 8.98 -19.02
C LYS A 185 -12.32 8.48 -17.67
N GLU A 186 -11.65 7.51 -17.07
CA GLU A 186 -12.02 6.93 -15.78
C GLU A 186 -11.77 7.93 -14.65
N PHE A 187 -10.72 8.75 -14.73
CA PHE A 187 -10.42 9.78 -13.74
C PHE A 187 -11.43 10.93 -13.77
N GLU A 188 -11.80 11.40 -14.97
CA GLU A 188 -12.82 12.42 -15.18
C GLU A 188 -14.16 11.95 -14.62
N LYS A 189 -14.53 10.69 -14.87
CA LYS A 189 -15.74 10.08 -14.32
C LYS A 189 -15.74 10.02 -12.79
N LEU A 190 -14.66 9.55 -12.18
CA LEU A 190 -14.50 9.53 -10.72
C LEU A 190 -14.62 10.95 -10.14
N SER A 191 -13.98 11.92 -10.80
CA SER A 191 -13.98 13.32 -10.38
C SER A 191 -15.36 13.97 -10.51
N GLU A 192 -16.10 13.67 -11.58
CA GLU A 192 -17.47 14.14 -11.81
C GLU A 192 -18.43 13.59 -10.75
N ILE A 193 -18.36 12.29 -10.46
CA ILE A 193 -19.13 11.67 -9.37
C ILE A 193 -18.87 12.41 -8.04
N ASN A 194 -17.60 12.69 -7.72
CA ASN A 194 -17.29 13.42 -6.49
C ASN A 194 -17.79 14.88 -6.54
N LYS A 195 -17.71 15.56 -7.68
CA LYS A 195 -18.18 16.94 -7.85
C LYS A 195 -19.69 17.05 -7.64
N GLU A 196 -20.46 16.08 -8.14
CA GLU A 196 -21.92 16.05 -8.00
C GLU A 196 -22.37 15.75 -6.57
N ASN A 197 -21.65 14.87 -5.88
CA ASN A 197 -22.09 14.34 -4.59
C ASN A 197 -21.36 14.93 -3.38
N SER A 198 -20.23 15.60 -3.60
CA SER A 198 -19.35 16.13 -2.55
C SER A 198 -18.97 15.09 -1.50
N PHE A 199 -18.68 13.85 -1.93
CA PHE A 199 -18.38 12.75 -1.02
C PHE A 199 -17.08 12.97 -0.24
N ILE A 200 -16.05 13.54 -0.89
CA ILE A 200 -14.77 13.88 -0.29
C ILE A 200 -14.29 15.28 -0.74
N ASN A 201 -13.38 15.87 0.03
CA ASN A 201 -12.93 17.26 -0.15
C ASN A 201 -12.14 17.52 -1.44
N GLY A 202 -11.57 16.48 -2.05
CA GLY A 202 -10.77 16.64 -3.26
C GLY A 202 -10.40 15.32 -3.91
N VAL A 203 -10.24 15.35 -5.23
CA VAL A 203 -9.73 14.24 -6.05
C VAL A 203 -8.63 14.81 -6.92
N LYS A 204 -7.38 14.38 -6.69
CA LYS A 204 -6.22 14.84 -7.46
C LYS A 204 -5.71 13.72 -8.35
N GLU A 205 -5.50 14.00 -9.64
CA GLU A 205 -4.77 13.07 -10.50
C GLU A 205 -3.26 13.17 -10.25
N ARG A 206 -2.61 12.03 -10.39
CA ARG A 206 -1.16 11.91 -10.49
C ARG A 206 -0.83 11.06 -11.70
N GLY A 207 0.35 11.30 -12.28
CA GLY A 207 0.89 10.48 -13.36
C GLY A 207 1.27 9.08 -12.91
N GLU A 208 1.95 8.38 -13.82
CA GLU A 208 2.45 7.04 -13.56
C GLU A 208 3.44 7.01 -12.38
N SER A 209 3.28 6.01 -11.52
CA SER A 209 4.19 5.70 -10.44
C SER A 209 4.06 4.24 -10.04
N CYS A 210 5.17 3.52 -9.96
CA CYS A 210 5.19 2.11 -9.61
C CYS A 210 5.60 1.89 -8.15
N ASN A 211 4.77 2.40 -7.24
CA ASN A 211 5.04 2.43 -5.81
C ASN A 211 3.99 1.71 -4.94
N SER A 212 3.12 0.91 -5.54
CA SER A 212 2.15 0.05 -4.84
C SER A 212 1.61 -1.02 -5.81
N ASP A 213 0.80 -1.94 -5.31
CA ASP A 213 0.38 -3.19 -5.95
C ASP A 213 -0.35 -3.09 -7.30
N HIS A 214 -0.88 -1.93 -7.68
CA HIS A 214 -1.43 -1.73 -9.02
C HIS A 214 -0.38 -1.90 -10.14
N CYS A 215 0.90 -1.67 -9.84
CA CYS A 215 1.94 -1.56 -10.85
C CYS A 215 2.17 -2.84 -11.65
N PRO A 216 2.33 -4.04 -11.06
CA PRO A 216 2.52 -5.27 -11.85
C PRO A 216 1.35 -5.58 -12.79
N PHE A 217 0.12 -5.20 -12.42
CA PHE A 217 -1.05 -5.32 -13.29
C PHE A 217 -1.02 -4.30 -14.42
N TYR A 218 -0.73 -3.04 -14.10
CA TYR A 218 -0.58 -1.95 -15.06
C TYR A 218 0.50 -2.26 -16.12
N GLN A 219 1.66 -2.77 -15.70
CA GLN A 219 2.75 -3.18 -16.60
C GLN A 219 2.35 -4.30 -17.56
N LYS A 220 1.33 -5.10 -17.22
CA LYS A 220 0.74 -6.12 -18.10
C LYS A 220 -0.50 -5.65 -18.86
N GLY A 221 -0.77 -4.33 -18.87
CA GLY A 221 -1.81 -3.69 -19.66
C GLY A 221 -3.18 -3.63 -19.01
N VAL A 222 -3.30 -3.90 -17.71
CA VAL A 222 -4.57 -3.74 -16.96
C VAL A 222 -4.79 -2.26 -16.63
N PRO A 223 -5.90 -1.65 -17.05
CA PRO A 223 -6.26 -0.29 -16.62
C PRO A 223 -6.42 -0.24 -15.11
N SER A 224 -5.77 0.71 -14.45
CA SER A 224 -5.73 0.71 -12.99
C SER A 224 -5.50 2.08 -12.37
N PHE A 225 -6.06 2.27 -11.18
CA PHE A 225 -5.71 3.34 -10.25
C PHE A 225 -5.09 2.77 -8.98
N PHE A 226 -4.14 3.53 -8.43
CA PHE A 226 -3.79 3.45 -7.03
C PHE A 226 -4.30 4.71 -6.31
N ILE A 227 -5.08 4.50 -5.26
CA ILE A 227 -5.74 5.54 -4.49
C ILE A 227 -5.20 5.54 -3.06
N TYR A 228 -4.73 6.72 -2.62
CA TYR A 228 -4.37 7.00 -1.23
C TYR A 228 -5.00 8.31 -0.74
N THR A 229 -5.26 8.39 0.56
CA THR A 229 -5.82 9.59 1.19
C THR A 229 -4.78 10.68 1.40
N THR A 230 -5.21 11.94 1.41
CA THR A 230 -4.34 13.12 1.55
C THR A 230 -4.77 14.00 2.71
N GLY A 231 -3.80 14.47 3.47
CA GLY A 231 -3.99 15.29 4.65
C GLY A 231 -2.70 15.35 5.45
N LYS A 232 -2.61 16.23 6.44
CA LYS A 232 -1.45 16.31 7.35
C LYS A 232 -1.79 15.83 8.76
N GLU A 233 -3.03 15.45 8.99
CA GLU A 233 -3.52 14.98 10.29
C GLU A 233 -2.97 13.61 10.68
N TYR A 234 -2.46 12.83 9.72
CA TYR A 234 -1.91 11.51 9.96
C TYR A 234 -0.81 11.19 8.95
N MET A 235 0.44 11.13 9.41
CA MET A 235 1.63 10.95 8.57
C MET A 235 2.53 9.83 9.09
N GLU A 236 1.93 8.84 9.78
CA GLU A 236 2.67 7.82 10.53
C GLU A 236 2.97 6.55 9.72
N TYR A 237 2.86 6.55 8.39
CA TYR A 237 3.19 5.36 7.58
C TYR A 237 4.65 4.90 7.82
N HIS A 238 4.86 3.59 7.88
CA HIS A 238 6.14 2.96 8.21
C HIS A 238 6.73 3.41 9.57
N ASN A 239 5.87 3.82 10.51
CA ASN A 239 6.24 4.22 11.86
C ASN A 239 5.56 3.31 12.90
N PRO A 240 6.20 2.97 14.04
CA PRO A 240 5.53 2.35 15.18
C PRO A 240 4.29 3.11 15.71
N ALA A 241 4.16 4.38 15.35
CA ALA A 241 2.98 5.20 15.63
C ALA A 241 1.77 4.94 14.71
N ASP A 242 1.90 4.13 13.64
CA ASP A 242 0.77 3.75 12.76
C ASP A 242 -0.18 2.75 13.44
N LYS A 243 -0.80 3.18 14.53
CA LYS A 243 -1.67 2.35 15.36
C LYS A 243 -3.11 2.44 14.85
N PRO A 244 -3.81 1.30 14.69
CA PRO A 244 -5.20 1.29 14.25
C PRO A 244 -6.13 2.21 15.06
N ALA A 245 -5.89 2.35 16.38
CA ALA A 245 -6.70 3.19 17.25
C ALA A 245 -6.55 4.70 17.00
N ASP A 246 -5.46 5.11 16.35
CA ASP A 246 -5.11 6.51 16.11
C ASP A 246 -5.45 6.96 14.67
N VAL A 247 -5.86 6.02 13.80
CA VAL A 247 -6.22 6.30 12.40
C VAL A 247 -7.50 7.17 12.34
N PRO A 248 -7.47 8.39 11.78
CA PRO A 248 -8.57 9.35 11.94
C PRO A 248 -9.87 9.05 11.19
N MET A 249 -9.80 8.26 10.12
CA MET A 249 -10.92 7.90 9.24
C MET A 249 -11.64 9.10 8.59
N THR A 250 -10.96 10.24 8.43
CA THR A 250 -11.58 11.53 8.06
C THR A 250 -12.33 11.52 6.73
N ALA A 251 -11.85 10.82 5.69
CA ALA A 251 -12.55 10.67 4.42
C ALA A 251 -13.15 9.28 4.18
N TYR A 252 -13.03 8.35 5.13
CA TYR A 252 -13.32 6.93 4.91
C TYR A 252 -14.72 6.66 4.35
N ASN A 253 -15.76 7.16 5.01
CA ASN A 253 -17.15 6.99 4.56
C ASN A 253 -17.46 7.68 3.22
N GLY A 254 -16.81 8.81 2.96
CA GLY A 254 -16.94 9.54 1.70
C GLY A 254 -16.30 8.77 0.56
N LEU A 255 -15.07 8.29 0.76
CA LEU A 255 -14.36 7.48 -0.20
C LEU A 255 -15.11 6.18 -0.49
N PHE A 256 -15.67 5.52 0.54
CA PHE A 256 -16.53 4.35 0.36
C PHE A 256 -17.66 4.62 -0.64
N LYS A 257 -18.42 5.71 -0.45
CA LYS A 257 -19.54 6.08 -1.35
C LYS A 257 -19.06 6.43 -2.75
N LEU A 258 -17.94 7.14 -2.85
CA LEU A 258 -17.34 7.49 -4.13
C LEU A 258 -16.95 6.24 -4.92
N LEU A 259 -16.27 5.28 -4.27
CA LEU A 259 -15.88 4.02 -4.89
C LEU A 259 -17.08 3.16 -5.25
N GLU A 260 -18.11 3.10 -4.39
CA GLU A 260 -19.35 2.40 -4.68
C GLU A 260 -19.99 2.92 -5.98
N VAL A 261 -20.26 4.22 -6.07
CA VAL A 261 -20.89 4.82 -7.26
C VAL A 261 -19.98 4.66 -8.48
N PHE A 262 -18.66 4.80 -8.32
CA PHE A 262 -17.72 4.59 -9.41
C PHE A 262 -17.74 3.14 -9.92
N ILE A 263 -17.77 2.13 -9.05
CA ILE A 263 -17.88 0.71 -9.43
C ILE A 263 -19.18 0.46 -10.20
N TYR A 264 -20.32 0.97 -9.72
CA TYR A 264 -21.61 0.82 -10.40
C TYR A 264 -21.70 1.55 -11.73
N SER A 265 -20.81 2.51 -11.96
CA SER A 265 -20.84 3.30 -13.19
C SER A 265 -20.28 2.55 -14.40
N PHE A 266 -19.49 1.50 -14.21
CA PHE A 266 -18.92 0.68 -15.29
C PHE A 266 -20.01 -0.13 -15.99
#